data_AF-A0A534SLB3-F1
#
_entry.id   AF-A0A534SLB3-F1
#
_cell.length_a   1.000
_cell.length_b   1.000
_cell.length_c   1.000
_cell.angle_alpha   90.00
_cell.angle_beta   90.00
_cell.angle_gamma   90.00
#
_symmetry.space_group_name_H-M   'P 1'
#
loop_
_entity.id
_entity.type
_entity.pdbx_description
1 polymer ?
#
loop_
_entity_poly.entity_id
_entity_poly.type
_entity_poly.pdbx_seq_one_letter_code
_entity_poly.pdbx_strand_id
1 'polypeptide(L)'
;AVPGEDTASVFEKIAPEDIAGQLVTGDVQGRDVLKFLILGLPLRAGGVSQVSRARELRPSFLLVWLGNNDVLEMATSTNPGALTVTPAEFGSRFRALLDALADTQAGMAVANLPDPTGIAALRRAAGEVTSCRTTAGATEPVAADDLLSIDLDPRQLPAPPCGKVLDSAEQARVRASVSAFNAEIAAAIAGVEQVRGVTIAPVDIFTAFDRLRSTGVDLDADGAPDLTTRYLGGIFSLDGIHPTRTGNALIANAFIDAINARFGETIPQVDVARVAAHDPLAHSRFRPAGEPPFGLIGESQGSDVESFFQKTYARIEHDIDDLRDRLVKLF
;
A
#
# COMPACT_ATOMS: atom_id res chain seq x y z
N ALA A 1 -6.34 -2.01 6.99
CA ALA A 1 -6.19 -0.54 6.95
C ALA A 1 -7.05 0.00 5.82
N VAL A 2 -7.46 1.26 5.91
CA VAL A 2 -8.06 1.96 4.76
C VAL A 2 -6.95 2.17 3.72
N PRO A 3 -7.17 1.84 2.44
CA PRO A 3 -6.17 2.05 1.38
C PRO A 3 -5.72 3.51 1.29
N GLY A 4 -4.43 3.71 0.96
CA GLY A 4 -3.88 5.06 0.74
C GLY A 4 -3.45 5.82 2.00
N GLU A 5 -3.54 5.22 3.18
CA GLU A 5 -3.17 5.88 4.44
C GLU A 5 -1.65 5.79 4.70
N ASP A 6 -1.18 6.73 5.50
CA ASP A 6 0.21 6.94 5.90
C ASP A 6 0.32 6.96 7.44
N THR A 7 1.52 7.18 7.97
CA THR A 7 1.76 7.19 9.41
C THR A 7 1.06 8.32 10.18
N ALA A 8 0.59 9.37 9.51
CA ALA A 8 -0.16 10.45 10.13
C ALA A 8 -1.67 10.16 10.14
N SER A 9 -2.22 9.81 8.98
CA SER A 9 -3.66 9.64 8.74
C SER A 9 -4.27 8.49 9.53
N VAL A 10 -3.52 7.46 9.91
CA VAL A 10 -4.03 6.38 10.78
C VAL A 10 -4.53 6.88 12.15
N PHE A 11 -4.06 8.04 12.62
CA PHE A 11 -4.52 8.70 13.85
C PHE A 11 -5.67 9.66 13.64
N GLU A 12 -5.90 10.13 12.41
CA GLU A 12 -6.99 11.05 12.09
C GLU A 12 -8.33 10.38 12.37
N LYS A 13 -9.15 11.09 13.15
CA LYS A 13 -10.50 10.64 13.49
C LYS A 13 -11.47 11.11 12.42
N ILE A 14 -12.41 10.24 12.09
CA ILE A 14 -13.56 10.57 11.26
C ILE A 14 -14.82 10.47 12.10
N ALA A 15 -15.58 11.55 12.16
CA ALA A 15 -16.89 11.58 12.78
C ALA A 15 -18.01 11.42 11.73
N PRO A 16 -19.05 10.62 11.99
CA PRO A 16 -20.18 10.48 11.07
C PRO A 16 -20.83 11.82 10.69
N GLU A 17 -20.95 12.74 11.65
CA GLU A 17 -21.51 14.08 11.45
C GLU A 17 -20.70 14.92 10.44
N ASP A 18 -19.37 14.85 10.49
CA ASP A 18 -18.49 15.62 9.60
C ASP A 18 -18.62 15.13 8.15
N ILE A 19 -18.62 13.81 7.96
CA ILE A 19 -18.75 13.19 6.63
C ILE A 19 -20.14 13.40 6.05
N ALA A 20 -21.19 13.26 6.86
CA ALA A 20 -22.55 13.55 6.43
C ALA A 20 -22.70 15.02 6.01
N GLY A 21 -22.12 15.95 6.78
CA GLY A 21 -22.08 17.37 6.42
C GLY A 21 -21.35 17.62 5.10
N GLN A 22 -20.15 17.07 4.93
CA GLN A 22 -19.33 17.23 3.72
C GLN A 22 -19.98 16.61 2.47
N LEU A 23 -20.67 15.47 2.61
CA LEU A 23 -21.45 14.86 1.53
C LEU A 23 -22.58 15.77 1.07
N VAL A 24 -23.26 16.46 2.00
CA VAL A 24 -24.33 17.41 1.68
C VAL A 24 -23.78 18.67 1.01
N THR A 25 -22.61 19.16 1.43
CA THR A 25 -21.99 20.36 0.84
C THR A 25 -21.21 20.09 -0.44
N GLY A 26 -20.96 18.82 -0.78
CA GLY A 26 -20.19 18.41 -1.95
C GLY A 26 -18.67 18.55 -1.80
N ASP A 27 -18.17 18.69 -0.57
CA ASP A 27 -16.75 18.95 -0.24
C ASP A 27 -16.07 17.74 0.44
N VAL A 28 -16.58 16.53 0.21
CA VAL A 28 -16.04 15.33 0.85
C VAL A 28 -14.92 14.72 0.00
N GLN A 29 -13.80 14.40 0.64
CA GLN A 29 -12.75 13.62 -0.03
C GLN A 29 -13.17 12.15 -0.11
N GLY A 30 -12.98 11.51 -1.28
CA GLY A 30 -13.34 10.10 -1.47
C GLY A 30 -12.67 9.14 -0.47
N ARG A 31 -11.44 9.46 -0.05
CA ARG A 31 -10.71 8.75 1.01
C ARG A 31 -11.47 8.76 2.34
N ASP A 32 -12.00 9.92 2.73
CA ASP A 32 -12.66 10.10 4.01
C ASP A 32 -14.02 9.39 4.02
N VAL A 33 -14.72 9.34 2.88
CA VAL A 33 -15.90 8.49 2.67
C VAL A 33 -15.54 7.01 2.86
N LEU A 34 -14.47 6.52 2.22
CA LEU A 34 -14.06 5.13 2.34
C LEU A 34 -13.69 4.77 3.78
N LYS A 35 -12.95 5.65 4.45
CA LYS A 35 -12.56 5.49 5.86
C LYS A 35 -13.78 5.49 6.78
N PHE A 36 -14.78 6.32 6.50
CA PHE A 36 -16.06 6.29 7.19
C PHE A 36 -16.80 4.96 7.00
N LEU A 37 -16.89 4.44 5.76
CA LEU A 37 -17.57 3.18 5.49
C LEU A 37 -16.90 1.98 6.20
N ILE A 38 -15.59 2.03 6.39
CA ILE A 38 -14.82 0.96 7.04
C ILE A 38 -14.84 1.08 8.57
N LEU A 39 -14.67 2.29 9.12
CA LEU A 39 -14.47 2.51 10.56
C LEU A 39 -15.72 2.97 11.30
N GLY A 40 -16.61 3.67 10.59
CA GLY A 40 -17.76 4.39 11.12
C GLY A 40 -18.96 3.50 11.46
N LEU A 41 -18.88 2.20 11.16
CA LEU A 41 -19.95 1.24 11.47
C LEU A 41 -19.60 0.31 12.66
N PRO A 42 -20.57 0.08 13.58
CA PRO A 42 -21.87 0.75 13.68
C PRO A 42 -21.72 2.24 14.02
N LEU A 43 -22.68 3.06 13.57
CA LEU A 43 -22.69 4.51 13.79
C LEU A 43 -22.60 4.82 15.29
N ARG A 44 -21.83 5.85 15.63
CA ARG A 44 -21.56 6.26 17.01
C ARG A 44 -21.35 7.75 17.13
N ALA A 45 -21.59 8.27 18.34
CA ALA A 45 -21.23 9.64 18.67
C ALA A 45 -19.71 9.79 18.79
N GLY A 46 -19.14 10.77 18.07
CA GLY A 46 -17.73 11.11 18.10
C GLY A 46 -16.85 10.38 17.08
N GLY A 47 -15.67 10.96 16.82
CA GLY A 47 -14.77 10.49 15.77
C GLY A 47 -13.98 9.22 16.10
N VAL A 48 -13.79 8.37 15.08
CA VAL A 48 -13.00 7.12 15.12
C VAL A 48 -11.78 7.22 14.22
N SER A 49 -10.61 6.79 14.70
CA SER A 49 -9.44 6.57 13.86
C SER A 49 -9.20 5.07 13.63
N GLN A 50 -8.31 4.73 12.70
CA GLN A 50 -7.95 3.32 12.47
C GLN A 50 -7.36 2.69 13.72
N VAL A 51 -6.50 3.44 14.43
CA VAL A 51 -5.88 3.01 15.68
C VAL A 51 -6.91 2.82 16.79
N SER A 52 -7.83 3.77 16.98
CA SER A 52 -8.86 3.62 18.02
C SER A 52 -9.79 2.44 17.71
N ARG A 53 -10.17 2.25 16.44
CA ARG A 53 -11.00 1.11 16.02
C ARG A 53 -10.30 -0.22 16.25
N ALA A 54 -9.02 -0.33 15.88
CA ALA A 54 -8.24 -1.54 16.10
C ALA A 54 -8.20 -1.93 17.59
N ARG A 55 -8.01 -0.94 18.49
CA ARG A 55 -8.01 -1.18 19.95
C ARG A 55 -9.37 -1.67 20.46
N GLU A 56 -10.46 -1.07 20.00
CA GLU A 56 -11.82 -1.44 20.39
C GLU A 56 -12.21 -2.86 20.00
N LEU A 57 -11.73 -3.33 18.85
CA LEU A 57 -12.00 -4.68 18.36
C LEU A 57 -11.34 -5.77 19.22
N ARG A 58 -10.38 -5.42 20.08
CA ARG A 58 -9.62 -6.36 20.94
C ARG A 58 -9.14 -7.58 20.15
N PRO A 59 -8.33 -7.38 19.09
CA PRO A 59 -7.87 -8.47 18.24
C PRO A 59 -7.02 -9.46 19.03
N SER A 60 -6.98 -10.71 18.59
CA SER A 60 -6.04 -11.72 19.09
C SER A 60 -4.67 -11.63 18.44
N PHE A 61 -4.59 -11.02 17.25
CA PHE A 61 -3.36 -10.83 16.48
C PHE A 61 -3.49 -9.63 15.54
N LEU A 62 -2.37 -8.94 15.26
CA LEU A 62 -2.32 -7.77 14.38
C LEU A 62 -1.31 -7.98 13.24
N LEU A 63 -1.73 -7.71 12.01
CA LEU A 63 -0.83 -7.56 10.85
C LEU A 63 -0.67 -6.08 10.54
N VAL A 64 0.55 -5.57 10.61
CA VAL A 64 0.87 -4.15 10.44
C VAL A 64 1.84 -3.99 9.28
N TRP A 65 1.37 -3.39 8.20
CA TRP A 65 2.20 -2.93 7.09
C TRP A 65 1.75 -1.54 6.68
N LEU A 66 2.52 -0.53 7.11
CA LEU A 66 2.21 0.88 6.93
C LEU A 66 3.52 1.63 6.67
N GLY A 67 3.47 2.70 5.89
CA GLY A 67 4.64 3.50 5.52
C GLY A 67 4.96 3.50 4.03
N ASN A 68 4.34 2.61 3.25
CA ASN A 68 4.57 2.54 1.79
C ASN A 68 4.23 3.88 1.11
N ASN A 69 3.12 4.52 1.51
CA ASN A 69 2.71 5.81 0.96
C ASN A 69 3.61 6.97 1.40
N ASP A 70 4.28 6.87 2.55
CA ASP A 70 5.24 7.87 3.02
C ASP A 70 6.50 7.94 2.12
N VAL A 71 6.80 6.88 1.36
CA VAL A 71 7.99 6.77 0.49
C VAL A 71 7.69 6.62 -0.99
N LEU A 72 6.43 6.34 -1.37
CA LEU A 72 6.03 6.00 -2.74
C LEU A 72 6.29 7.13 -3.74
N GLU A 73 6.08 8.39 -3.32
CA GLU A 73 6.18 9.55 -4.20
C GLU A 73 7.61 9.74 -4.75
N MET A 74 8.65 9.29 -4.01
CA MET A 74 10.02 9.32 -4.51
C MET A 74 10.20 8.57 -5.83
N ALA A 75 9.46 7.47 -6.01
CA ALA A 75 9.49 6.66 -7.21
C ALA A 75 8.51 7.19 -8.27
N THR A 76 7.22 7.39 -7.91
CA THR A 76 6.17 7.73 -8.89
C THR A 76 6.32 9.12 -9.49
N SER A 77 6.94 10.06 -8.77
CA SER A 77 7.28 11.39 -9.29
C SER A 77 8.68 11.47 -9.92
N THR A 78 9.44 10.36 -9.91
CA THR A 78 10.85 10.28 -10.29
C THR A 78 11.70 11.38 -9.62
N ASN A 79 11.53 11.55 -8.31
CA ASN A 79 12.18 12.60 -7.54
C ASN A 79 12.58 12.06 -6.14
N PRO A 80 13.86 11.75 -5.90
CA PRO A 80 14.31 11.26 -4.59
C PRO A 80 14.05 12.21 -3.41
N GLY A 81 13.78 13.48 -3.68
CA GLY A 81 13.43 14.48 -2.67
C GLY A 81 11.94 14.60 -2.37
N ALA A 82 11.07 13.84 -3.04
CA ALA A 82 9.63 13.83 -2.81
C ALA A 82 9.28 12.99 -1.55
N LEU A 83 9.72 13.49 -0.40
CA LEU A 83 9.39 12.96 0.92
C LEU A 83 8.38 13.89 1.59
N THR A 84 7.27 13.33 2.06
CA THR A 84 6.27 14.06 2.85
C THR A 84 6.60 14.10 4.35
N VAL A 85 7.54 13.24 4.79
CA VAL A 85 7.96 13.07 6.18
C VAL A 85 9.44 12.68 6.25
N THR A 86 10.17 13.15 7.28
CA THR A 86 11.54 12.69 7.52
C THR A 86 11.57 11.31 8.19
N PRO A 87 12.66 10.51 8.06
CA PRO A 87 12.77 9.24 8.77
C PRO A 87 12.52 9.35 10.28
N ALA A 88 13.06 10.39 10.93
CA ALA A 88 12.90 10.58 12.37
C ALA A 88 11.44 10.89 12.77
N GLU A 89 10.75 11.74 12.01
CA GLU A 89 9.31 12.01 12.23
C GLU A 89 8.46 10.78 11.98
N PHE A 90 8.76 10.03 10.91
CA PHE A 90 8.14 8.74 10.61
C PHE A 90 8.33 7.77 11.79
N GLY A 91 9.56 7.62 12.28
CA GLY A 91 9.88 6.74 13.41
C GLY A 91 9.15 7.11 14.69
N SER A 92 9.00 8.41 14.96
CA SER A 92 8.17 8.90 16.07
C SER A 92 6.70 8.48 15.93
N ARG A 93 6.10 8.70 14.75
CA ARG A 93 4.70 8.34 14.46
C ARG A 93 4.49 6.83 14.49
N PHE A 94 5.41 6.07 13.90
CA PHE A 94 5.35 4.61 13.84
C PHE A 94 5.48 3.98 15.23
N ARG A 95 6.36 4.51 16.08
CA ARG A 95 6.46 4.10 17.49
C ARG A 95 5.18 4.39 18.26
N ALA A 96 4.59 5.58 18.08
CA ALA A 96 3.30 5.91 18.70
C ALA A 96 2.18 4.97 18.22
N LEU A 97 2.21 4.53 16.96
CA LEU A 97 1.25 3.58 16.40
C LEU A 97 1.38 2.23 17.07
N LEU A 98 2.60 1.67 17.10
CA LEU A 98 2.85 0.38 17.73
C LEU A 98 2.55 0.40 19.23
N ASP A 99 2.90 1.48 19.92
CA ASP A 99 2.58 1.66 21.35
C ASP A 99 1.07 1.67 21.60
N ALA A 100 0.29 2.41 20.80
CA ALA A 100 -1.16 2.41 20.92
C ALA A 100 -1.78 1.04 20.63
N LEU A 101 -1.26 0.31 19.63
CA LEU A 101 -1.70 -1.04 19.31
C LEU A 101 -1.32 -2.05 20.41
N ALA A 102 -0.21 -1.85 21.10
CA ALA A 102 0.23 -2.70 22.21
C ALA A 102 -0.74 -2.69 23.40
N ASP A 103 -1.63 -1.69 23.51
CA ASP A 103 -2.72 -1.70 24.49
C ASP A 103 -3.65 -2.91 24.34
N THR A 104 -3.73 -3.49 23.15
CA THR A 104 -4.53 -4.70 22.90
C THR A 104 -3.91 -5.96 23.49
N GLN A 105 -2.60 -5.93 23.81
CA GLN A 105 -1.78 -7.07 24.23
C GLN A 105 -1.73 -8.21 23.19
N ALA A 106 -2.20 -7.97 21.96
CA ALA A 106 -2.10 -8.92 20.87
C ALA A 106 -0.66 -9.08 20.38
N GLY A 107 -0.30 -10.30 19.95
CA GLY A 107 0.89 -10.50 19.13
C GLY A 107 0.76 -9.74 17.80
N MET A 108 1.88 -9.28 17.26
CA MET A 108 1.88 -8.54 16.00
C MET A 108 2.87 -9.14 15.00
N ALA A 109 2.58 -9.00 13.71
CA ALA A 109 3.58 -9.08 12.65
C ALA A 109 3.70 -7.70 11.99
N VAL A 110 4.89 -7.13 11.98
CA VAL A 110 5.16 -5.77 11.52
C VAL A 110 6.14 -5.82 10.36
N ALA A 111 5.68 -5.40 9.18
CA ALA A 111 6.47 -5.38 7.97
C ALA A 111 7.23 -4.07 7.78
N ASN A 112 8.47 -4.20 7.30
CA ASN A 112 9.24 -3.08 6.79
C ASN A 112 8.78 -2.70 5.36
N LEU A 113 9.37 -1.64 4.81
CA LEU A 113 9.00 -1.08 3.51
C LEU A 113 9.88 -1.69 2.41
N PRO A 114 9.33 -2.06 1.24
CA PRO A 114 10.12 -2.39 0.07
C PRO A 114 10.78 -1.14 -0.53
N ASP A 115 11.82 -1.34 -1.33
CA ASP A 115 12.40 -0.30 -2.18
C ASP A 115 11.40 0.09 -3.30
N PRO A 116 10.85 1.32 -3.31
CA PRO A 116 9.81 1.71 -4.26
C PRO A 116 10.36 1.86 -5.68
N THR A 117 11.68 1.83 -5.89
CA THR A 117 12.24 1.76 -7.25
C THR A 117 12.02 0.39 -7.92
N GLY A 118 11.62 -0.63 -7.14
CA GLY A 118 11.34 -1.97 -7.62
C GLY A 118 9.90 -2.22 -8.10
N ILE A 119 9.02 -1.22 -8.04
CA ILE A 119 7.63 -1.34 -8.49
C ILE A 119 7.52 -1.35 -10.01
N ALA A 120 6.45 -1.95 -10.53
CA ALA A 120 6.18 -2.03 -11.97
C ALA A 120 5.72 -0.71 -12.60
N ALA A 121 5.40 0.31 -11.80
CA ALA A 121 5.13 1.67 -12.26
C ALA A 121 6.38 2.38 -12.79
N LEU A 122 7.55 1.77 -12.59
CA LEU A 122 8.80 2.15 -13.22
C LEU A 122 9.24 1.09 -14.24
N ARG A 123 9.75 1.57 -15.37
CA ARG A 123 10.36 0.74 -16.41
C ARG A 123 11.78 1.19 -16.67
N ARG A 124 12.64 0.23 -17.01
CA ARG A 124 14.01 0.52 -17.47
C ARG A 124 13.97 1.25 -18.81
N ALA A 125 14.91 2.17 -19.00
CA ALA A 125 15.14 2.82 -20.28
C ALA A 125 15.45 1.80 -21.40
N ALA A 126 16.20 0.73 -21.07
CA ALA A 126 16.44 -0.48 -21.87
C ALA A 126 16.91 -0.29 -23.33
N GLY A 127 17.26 0.94 -23.73
CA GLY A 127 17.61 1.33 -25.10
C GLY A 127 16.52 2.10 -25.86
N GLU A 128 15.31 2.21 -25.33
CA GLU A 128 14.22 3.03 -25.91
C GLU A 128 14.45 4.54 -25.66
N VAL A 129 15.03 4.85 -24.49
CA VAL A 129 15.45 6.21 -24.11
C VAL A 129 16.95 6.19 -23.89
N THR A 130 17.69 6.87 -24.77
CA THR A 130 19.16 6.94 -24.71
C THR A 130 19.66 8.31 -24.28
N SER A 131 18.78 9.30 -24.18
CA SER A 131 19.10 10.64 -23.74
C SER A 131 17.90 11.35 -23.11
N CYS A 132 18.17 12.40 -22.35
CA CYS A 132 17.15 13.29 -21.77
C CYS A 132 17.52 14.75 -22.02
N ARG A 133 16.56 15.66 -21.83
CA ARG A 133 16.77 17.11 -21.96
C ARG A 133 16.71 17.82 -20.61
N THR A 134 17.72 18.61 -20.30
CA THR A 134 17.74 19.47 -19.12
C THR A 134 16.80 20.67 -19.31
N THR A 135 16.47 21.37 -18.21
CA THR A 135 15.69 22.62 -18.26
C THR A 135 16.39 23.72 -19.06
N ALA A 136 17.72 23.70 -19.13
CA ALA A 136 18.53 24.58 -19.96
C ALA A 136 18.58 24.15 -21.45
N GLY A 137 17.96 23.03 -21.81
CA GLY A 137 17.92 22.50 -23.18
C GLY A 137 19.13 21.65 -23.57
N ALA A 138 20.07 21.39 -22.67
CA ALA A 138 21.18 20.48 -22.91
C ALA A 138 20.69 19.02 -23.00
N THR A 139 21.37 18.20 -23.79
CA THR A 139 21.08 16.77 -23.89
C THR A 139 22.07 15.99 -23.04
N GLU A 140 21.56 15.15 -22.15
CA GLU A 140 22.37 14.28 -21.29
C GLU A 140 22.12 12.81 -21.66
N PRO A 141 23.13 11.92 -21.51
CA PRO A 141 22.95 10.49 -21.76
C PRO A 141 22.06 9.84 -20.70
N VAL A 142 21.29 8.85 -21.10
CA VAL A 142 20.48 8.00 -20.22
C VAL A 142 21.00 6.57 -20.30
N ALA A 143 21.28 5.96 -19.15
CA ALA A 143 21.74 4.59 -19.06
C ALA A 143 20.58 3.61 -19.23
N ALA A 144 20.85 2.40 -19.73
CA ALA A 144 19.82 1.39 -19.96
C ALA A 144 19.07 0.97 -18.68
N ASP A 145 19.72 1.10 -17.51
CA ASP A 145 19.18 0.76 -16.20
C ASP A 145 18.51 1.95 -15.47
N ASP A 146 18.53 3.14 -16.07
CA ASP A 146 17.77 4.27 -15.53
C ASP A 146 16.27 3.99 -15.64
N LEU A 147 15.51 4.53 -14.70
CA LEU A 147 14.08 4.25 -14.57
C LEU A 147 13.24 5.43 -15.03
N LEU A 148 12.16 5.14 -15.74
CA LEU A 148 11.13 6.11 -16.11
C LEU A 148 9.77 5.59 -15.65
N SER A 149 8.84 6.51 -15.39
CA SER A 149 7.44 6.12 -15.16
C SER A 149 6.85 5.41 -16.39
N ILE A 150 6.02 4.40 -16.17
CA ILE A 150 5.21 3.78 -17.23
C ILE A 150 4.19 4.76 -17.83
N ASP A 151 3.80 5.78 -17.06
CA ASP A 151 2.83 6.82 -17.45
C ASP A 151 3.51 8.05 -18.08
N LEU A 152 4.79 7.96 -18.42
CA LEU A 152 5.50 9.03 -19.12
C LEU A 152 4.79 9.36 -20.43
N ASP A 153 4.37 10.63 -20.61
CA ASP A 153 3.70 11.09 -21.82
C ASP A 153 4.53 10.74 -23.07
N PRO A 154 4.00 9.93 -24.00
CA PRO A 154 4.75 9.51 -25.19
C PRO A 154 5.27 10.67 -26.04
N ARG A 155 4.67 11.86 -25.96
CA ARG A 155 5.12 13.07 -26.66
C ARG A 155 6.46 13.62 -26.14
N GLN A 156 6.90 13.16 -24.96
CA GLN A 156 8.19 13.52 -24.38
C GLN A 156 9.34 12.62 -24.89
N LEU A 157 9.02 11.54 -25.60
CA LEU A 157 10.00 10.63 -26.19
C LEU A 157 10.53 11.16 -27.54
N PRO A 158 11.74 10.77 -27.96
CA PRO A 158 12.67 9.84 -27.31
C PRO A 158 13.57 10.49 -26.23
N ALA A 159 13.48 11.80 -26.03
CA ALA A 159 14.36 12.55 -25.12
C ALA A 159 13.53 13.31 -24.05
N PRO A 160 13.04 12.61 -23.02
CA PRO A 160 12.20 13.22 -21.99
C PRO A 160 12.97 14.24 -21.15
N PRO A 161 12.29 15.08 -20.36
CA PRO A 161 12.97 15.92 -19.37
C PRO A 161 13.84 15.06 -18.44
N CYS A 162 15.06 15.50 -18.11
CA CYS A 162 15.93 14.70 -17.23
C CYS A 162 15.34 14.49 -15.84
N GLY A 163 14.49 15.40 -15.34
CA GLY A 163 13.73 15.18 -14.11
C GLY A 163 12.62 14.11 -14.20
N LYS A 164 12.48 13.42 -15.35
CA LYS A 164 11.62 12.25 -15.56
C LYS A 164 12.42 10.96 -15.73
N VAL A 165 13.72 11.01 -15.48
CA VAL A 165 14.64 9.87 -15.52
C VAL A 165 15.26 9.73 -14.14
N LEU A 166 14.97 8.63 -13.45
CA LEU A 166 15.55 8.31 -12.16
C LEU A 166 16.85 7.53 -12.39
N ASP A 167 17.97 8.25 -12.37
CA ASP A 167 19.28 7.68 -12.65
C ASP A 167 19.78 6.75 -11.52
N SER A 168 20.87 6.01 -11.76
CA SER A 168 21.45 5.10 -10.76
C SER A 168 21.81 5.74 -9.41
N ALA A 169 22.29 6.99 -9.39
CA ALA A 169 22.60 7.70 -8.16
C ALA A 169 21.31 8.14 -7.45
N GLU A 170 20.29 8.52 -8.20
CA GLU A 170 18.96 8.83 -7.68
C GLU A 170 18.29 7.60 -7.05
N GLN A 171 18.32 6.46 -7.74
CA GLN A 171 17.85 5.17 -7.23
C GLN A 171 18.57 4.80 -5.92
N ALA A 172 19.89 4.98 -5.86
CA ALA A 172 20.66 4.75 -4.64
C ALA A 172 20.23 5.68 -3.48
N ARG A 173 19.90 6.95 -3.77
CA ARG A 173 19.37 7.88 -2.76
C ARG A 173 18.00 7.43 -2.24
N VAL A 174 17.08 7.04 -3.14
CA VAL A 174 15.76 6.52 -2.74
C VAL A 174 15.91 5.30 -1.83
N ARG A 175 16.74 4.34 -2.23
CA ARG A 175 16.99 3.13 -1.44
C ARG A 175 17.60 3.42 -0.07
N ALA A 176 18.55 4.37 -0.01
CA ALA A 176 19.15 4.81 1.26
C ALA A 176 18.10 5.47 2.18
N SER A 177 17.22 6.31 1.64
CA SER A 177 16.11 6.89 2.38
C SER A 177 15.20 5.80 2.95
N VAL A 178 14.75 4.83 2.13
CA VAL A 178 13.90 3.72 2.61
C VAL A 178 14.59 2.87 3.66
N SER A 179 15.90 2.66 3.53
CA SER A 179 16.69 1.95 4.54
C SER A 179 16.68 2.68 5.89
N ALA A 180 16.71 4.02 5.89
CA ALA A 180 16.58 4.82 7.10
C ALA A 180 15.18 4.71 7.73
N PHE A 181 14.11 4.70 6.94
CA PHE A 181 12.75 4.44 7.44
C PHE A 181 12.64 3.03 8.05
N ASN A 182 13.21 2.02 7.40
CA ASN A 182 13.22 0.64 7.90
C ASN A 182 14.01 0.49 9.21
N ALA A 183 15.08 1.26 9.39
CA ALA A 183 15.80 1.32 10.66
C ALA A 183 14.93 1.87 11.79
N GLU A 184 14.10 2.88 11.51
CA GLU A 184 13.14 3.43 12.47
C GLU A 184 12.01 2.45 12.81
N ILE A 185 11.52 1.66 11.83
CA ILE A 185 10.59 0.55 12.09
C ILE A 185 11.22 -0.46 13.05
N ALA A 186 12.44 -0.90 12.78
CA ALA A 186 13.14 -1.85 13.63
C ALA A 186 13.35 -1.31 15.06
N ALA A 187 13.73 -0.03 15.19
CA ALA A 187 13.88 0.63 16.48
C ALA A 187 12.55 0.77 17.23
N ALA A 188 11.45 1.07 16.52
CA ALA A 188 10.11 1.13 17.10
C ALA A 188 9.65 -0.23 17.61
N ILE A 189 9.86 -1.31 16.83
CA ILE A 189 9.56 -2.69 17.25
C ILE A 189 10.32 -3.01 18.55
N ALA A 190 11.64 -2.88 18.54
CA ALA A 190 12.48 -3.21 19.71
C ALA A 190 12.09 -2.40 20.96
N GLY A 191 11.83 -1.10 20.79
CA GLY A 191 11.41 -0.23 21.89
C GLY A 191 10.05 -0.61 22.47
N VAL A 192 9.07 -0.92 21.63
CA VAL A 192 7.72 -1.30 22.09
C VAL A 192 7.73 -2.67 22.75
N GLU A 193 8.45 -3.65 22.22
CA GLU A 193 8.59 -4.96 22.89
C GLU A 193 9.21 -4.80 24.29
N GLN A 194 10.28 -4.00 24.40
CA GLN A 194 10.96 -3.76 25.68
C GLN A 194 10.06 -3.09 26.72
N VAL A 195 9.30 -2.07 26.32
CA VAL A 195 8.49 -1.25 27.24
C VAL A 195 7.13 -1.87 27.54
N ARG A 196 6.51 -2.50 26.54
CA ARG A 196 5.12 -2.97 26.62
C ARG A 196 4.99 -4.47 26.82
N GLY A 197 6.06 -5.24 26.65
CA GLY A 197 6.08 -6.69 26.84
C GLY A 197 5.28 -7.49 25.81
N VAL A 198 4.84 -6.85 24.73
CA VAL A 198 4.19 -7.53 23.60
C VAL A 198 5.23 -8.22 22.72
N THR A 199 4.82 -9.27 22.02
CA THR A 199 5.68 -9.96 21.04
C THR A 199 5.34 -9.50 19.63
N ILE A 200 6.36 -9.13 18.87
CA ILE A 200 6.25 -8.63 17.50
C ILE A 200 7.18 -9.45 16.59
N ALA A 201 6.64 -9.97 15.49
CA ALA A 201 7.38 -10.61 14.41
C ALA A 201 7.77 -9.55 13.35
N PRO A 202 9.07 -9.23 13.18
CA PRO A 202 9.49 -8.39 12.07
C PRO A 202 9.38 -9.16 10.74
N VAL A 203 8.72 -8.57 9.74
CA VAL A 203 8.56 -9.13 8.40
C VAL A 203 9.46 -8.34 7.44
N ASP A 204 10.45 -9.01 6.84
CA ASP A 204 11.43 -8.37 5.95
C ASP A 204 10.97 -8.37 4.48
N ILE A 205 10.04 -7.47 4.19
CA ILE A 205 9.53 -7.21 2.83
C ILE A 205 10.58 -6.56 1.94
N PHE A 206 11.49 -5.74 2.49
CA PHE A 206 12.58 -5.11 1.75
C PHE A 206 13.44 -6.15 1.03
N THR A 207 13.97 -7.12 1.78
CA THR A 207 14.76 -8.21 1.21
C THR A 207 13.93 -9.14 0.32
N ALA A 208 12.67 -9.41 0.70
CA ALA A 208 11.78 -10.23 -0.12
C ALA A 208 11.57 -9.65 -1.53
N PHE A 209 11.30 -8.34 -1.64
CA PHE A 209 11.13 -7.68 -2.93
C PHE A 209 12.43 -7.57 -3.73
N ASP A 210 13.59 -7.40 -3.08
CA ASP A 210 14.89 -7.49 -3.76
C ASP A 210 15.14 -8.85 -4.39
N ARG A 211 14.74 -9.92 -3.70
CA ARG A 211 14.81 -11.27 -4.24
C ARG A 211 13.88 -11.43 -5.45
N LEU A 212 12.63 -10.96 -5.34
CA LEU A 212 11.67 -10.99 -6.45
C LEU A 212 12.20 -10.21 -7.67
N ARG A 213 12.81 -9.05 -7.44
CA ARG A 213 13.38 -8.21 -8.51
C ARG A 213 14.60 -8.85 -9.18
N SER A 214 15.42 -9.57 -8.42
CA SER A 214 16.66 -10.17 -8.94
C SER A 214 16.44 -11.51 -9.61
N THR A 215 15.53 -12.34 -9.09
CA THR A 215 15.36 -13.73 -9.51
C THR A 215 13.99 -14.07 -10.09
N GLY A 216 12.98 -13.25 -9.85
CA GLY A 216 11.59 -13.61 -10.14
C GLY A 216 11.09 -14.78 -9.29
N VAL A 217 10.01 -15.42 -9.73
CA VAL A 217 9.48 -16.65 -9.12
C VAL A 217 9.26 -17.67 -10.23
N ASP A 218 9.91 -18.81 -10.08
CA ASP A 218 9.75 -20.01 -10.90
C ASP A 218 8.70 -20.89 -10.20
N LEU A 219 7.52 -21.00 -10.79
CA LEU A 219 6.36 -21.69 -10.22
C LEU A 219 6.35 -23.18 -10.54
N ASP A 220 6.97 -23.60 -11.64
CA ASP A 220 6.98 -24.98 -12.12
C ASP A 220 8.34 -25.70 -12.01
N ALA A 221 9.35 -24.98 -11.48
CA ALA A 221 10.72 -25.42 -11.28
C ALA A 221 11.45 -25.79 -12.58
N ASP A 222 11.11 -25.15 -13.70
CA ASP A 222 11.75 -25.37 -15.00
C ASP A 222 13.08 -24.60 -15.17
N GLY A 223 13.42 -23.73 -14.22
CA GLY A 223 14.63 -22.92 -14.20
C GLY A 223 14.47 -21.51 -14.76
N ALA A 224 13.25 -21.10 -15.17
CA ALA A 224 12.94 -19.75 -15.60
C ALA A 224 11.83 -19.13 -14.72
N PRO A 225 11.88 -17.80 -14.45
CA PRO A 225 10.84 -17.17 -13.66
C PRO A 225 9.56 -16.95 -14.47
N ASP A 226 8.44 -17.51 -14.02
CA ASP A 226 7.08 -17.20 -14.49
C ASP A 226 6.63 -15.80 -14.07
N LEU A 227 7.00 -15.39 -12.85
CA LEU A 227 6.61 -14.11 -12.27
C LEU A 227 7.82 -13.20 -12.10
N THR A 228 7.65 -11.93 -12.43
CA THR A 228 8.68 -10.89 -12.24
C THR A 228 8.06 -9.60 -11.73
N THR A 229 8.90 -8.70 -11.21
CA THR A 229 8.46 -7.36 -10.76
C THR A 229 8.25 -6.38 -11.91
N ARG A 230 8.45 -6.79 -13.17
CA ARG A 230 8.25 -5.93 -14.35
C ARG A 230 6.77 -5.68 -14.57
N TYR A 231 6.45 -4.63 -15.32
CA TYR A 231 5.09 -4.40 -15.80
C TYR A 231 4.57 -5.61 -16.58
N LEU A 232 3.36 -6.06 -16.27
CA LEU A 232 2.75 -7.32 -16.75
C LEU A 232 3.53 -8.59 -16.37
N GLY A 233 4.44 -8.53 -15.40
CA GLY A 233 5.19 -9.67 -14.86
C GLY A 233 4.41 -10.51 -13.84
N GLY A 234 3.13 -10.23 -13.62
CA GLY A 234 2.25 -11.04 -12.77
C GLY A 234 2.29 -10.75 -11.27
N ILE A 235 3.32 -10.07 -10.77
CA ILE A 235 3.42 -9.67 -9.34
C ILE A 235 2.61 -8.40 -9.05
N PHE A 236 2.66 -7.41 -9.95
CA PHE A 236 1.96 -6.13 -9.81
C PHE A 236 0.77 -6.03 -10.76
N SER A 237 -0.24 -5.26 -10.33
CA SER A 237 -1.45 -4.97 -11.08
C SER A 237 -1.17 -4.02 -12.26
N LEU A 238 -2.22 -3.66 -13.01
CA LEU A 238 -2.12 -2.76 -14.17
C LEU A 238 -1.70 -1.33 -13.83
N ASP A 239 -1.85 -0.89 -12.57
CA ASP A 239 -1.31 0.39 -12.11
C ASP A 239 0.21 0.36 -11.86
N GLY A 240 0.81 -0.84 -11.86
CA GLY A 240 2.22 -1.04 -11.58
C GLY A 240 2.64 -0.78 -10.12
N ILE A 241 1.71 -0.47 -9.23
CA ILE A 241 1.97 -0.11 -7.81
C ILE A 241 1.47 -1.22 -6.90
N HIS A 242 0.21 -1.62 -7.05
CA HIS A 242 -0.42 -2.57 -6.12
C HIS A 242 -0.16 -4.02 -6.55
N PRO A 243 0.03 -4.95 -5.60
CA PRO A 243 0.20 -6.37 -5.92
C PRO A 243 -1.08 -6.99 -6.52
N THR A 244 -0.92 -7.95 -7.42
CA THR A 244 -2.01 -8.83 -7.90
C THR A 244 -2.47 -9.78 -6.79
N ARG A 245 -3.41 -10.70 -7.07
CA ARG A 245 -3.74 -11.77 -6.11
C ARG A 245 -2.52 -12.64 -5.83
N THR A 246 -1.74 -12.91 -6.87
CA THR A 246 -0.49 -13.67 -6.81
C THR A 246 0.60 -12.92 -6.04
N GLY A 247 0.75 -11.62 -6.29
CA GLY A 247 1.65 -10.76 -5.51
C GLY A 247 1.28 -10.73 -4.03
N ASN A 248 -0.01 -10.65 -3.70
CA ASN A 248 -0.48 -10.74 -2.31
C ASN A 248 -0.21 -12.12 -1.68
N ALA A 249 -0.28 -13.23 -2.44
CA ALA A 249 0.09 -14.56 -1.94
C ALA A 249 1.57 -14.65 -1.56
N LEU A 250 2.46 -14.07 -2.36
CA LEU A 250 3.89 -13.97 -2.04
C LEU A 250 4.14 -13.17 -0.76
N ILE A 251 3.46 -12.03 -0.61
CA ILE A 251 3.54 -11.20 0.61
C ILE A 251 3.00 -11.96 1.82
N ALA A 252 1.87 -12.66 1.68
CA ALA A 252 1.30 -13.46 2.76
C ALA A 252 2.29 -14.53 3.25
N ASN A 253 3.02 -15.17 2.35
CA ASN A 253 4.06 -16.14 2.68
C ASN A 253 5.21 -15.53 3.49
N ALA A 254 5.64 -14.30 3.16
CA ALA A 254 6.64 -13.58 3.98
C ALA A 254 6.13 -13.30 5.41
N PHE A 255 4.85 -12.95 5.56
CA PHE A 255 4.22 -12.79 6.88
C PHE A 255 4.13 -14.12 7.63
N ILE A 256 3.70 -15.19 6.97
CA ILE A 256 3.60 -16.53 7.54
C ILE A 256 4.96 -17.00 8.05
N ASP A 257 6.02 -16.81 7.27
CA ASP A 257 7.39 -17.17 7.65
C ASP A 257 7.83 -16.45 8.93
N ALA A 258 7.64 -15.13 9.00
CA ALA A 258 7.98 -14.35 10.17
C ALA A 258 7.16 -14.74 11.40
N ILE A 259 5.86 -15.01 11.23
CA ILE A 259 4.97 -15.44 12.31
C ILE A 259 5.40 -16.81 12.84
N ASN A 260 5.57 -17.80 11.96
CA ASN A 260 6.03 -19.13 12.32
C ASN A 260 7.39 -19.07 13.06
N ALA A 261 8.34 -18.26 12.56
CA ALA A 261 9.65 -18.12 13.17
C ALA A 261 9.61 -17.44 14.55
N ARG A 262 8.77 -16.41 14.73
CA ARG A 262 8.73 -15.63 16.00
C ARG A 262 7.87 -16.30 17.08
N PHE A 263 6.74 -16.88 16.69
CA PHE A 263 5.74 -17.42 17.61
C PHE A 263 5.79 -18.95 17.74
N GLY A 264 6.62 -19.64 16.93
CA GLY A 264 6.71 -21.10 16.94
C GLY A 264 5.49 -21.78 16.31
N GLU A 265 4.77 -21.06 15.46
CA GLU A 265 3.59 -21.55 14.75
C GLU A 265 3.96 -22.45 13.55
N THR A 266 2.96 -23.13 13.01
CA THR A 266 3.11 -24.00 11.82
C THR A 266 2.05 -23.69 10.77
N ILE A 267 1.78 -22.39 10.57
CA ILE A 267 0.82 -21.93 9.56
C ILE A 267 1.33 -22.36 8.18
N PRO A 268 0.53 -23.09 7.39
CA PRO A 268 0.93 -23.53 6.06
C PRO A 268 1.06 -22.33 5.12
N GLN A 269 2.05 -22.40 4.25
CA GLN A 269 2.24 -21.42 3.18
C GLN A 269 1.06 -21.43 2.21
N VAL A 270 0.76 -20.27 1.64
CA VAL A 270 -0.12 -20.13 0.48
C VAL A 270 0.53 -20.80 -0.73
N ASP A 271 -0.25 -21.63 -1.42
CA ASP A 271 0.13 -22.23 -2.70
C ASP A 271 0.06 -21.15 -3.80
N VAL A 272 1.22 -20.53 -4.08
CA VAL A 272 1.34 -19.43 -5.03
C VAL A 272 1.00 -19.87 -6.46
N ALA A 273 1.40 -21.07 -6.87
CA ALA A 273 1.12 -21.60 -8.20
C ALA A 273 -0.38 -21.78 -8.42
N ARG A 274 -1.10 -22.28 -7.40
CA ARG A 274 -2.56 -22.38 -7.44
C ARG A 274 -3.24 -21.01 -7.51
N VAL A 275 -2.72 -20.00 -6.81
CA VAL A 275 -3.26 -18.64 -6.90
C VAL A 275 -3.02 -18.06 -8.29
N ALA A 276 -1.80 -18.19 -8.82
CA ALA A 276 -1.40 -17.71 -10.15
C ALA A 276 -2.30 -18.27 -11.25
N ALA A 277 -2.62 -19.57 -11.21
CA ALA A 277 -3.49 -20.24 -12.18
C ALA A 277 -4.90 -19.62 -12.29
N HIS A 278 -5.35 -18.88 -11.27
CA HIS A 278 -6.64 -18.19 -11.23
C HIS A 278 -6.53 -16.66 -11.23
N ASP A 279 -5.32 -16.13 -11.39
CA ASP A 279 -5.04 -14.71 -11.46
C ASP A 279 -4.82 -14.31 -12.92
N PRO A 280 -5.76 -13.57 -13.54
CA PRO A 280 -5.66 -13.21 -14.95
C PRO A 280 -4.44 -12.33 -15.25
N LEU A 281 -3.91 -11.64 -14.23
CA LEU A 281 -2.73 -10.80 -14.39
C LEU A 281 -1.42 -11.59 -14.27
N ALA A 282 -1.43 -12.76 -13.62
CA ALA A 282 -0.25 -13.62 -13.45
C ALA A 282 0.21 -14.29 -14.75
N HIS A 283 -0.71 -14.53 -15.68
CA HIS A 283 -0.44 -15.18 -16.98
C HIS A 283 -0.68 -14.25 -18.16
N SER A 284 -0.65 -12.94 -17.94
CA SER A 284 -1.03 -11.87 -18.88
C SER A 284 -0.57 -12.12 -20.33
N ARG A 285 -1.42 -12.82 -21.09
CA ARG A 285 -1.56 -12.69 -22.55
C ARG A 285 -2.66 -11.66 -22.77
N PHE A 286 -2.39 -10.37 -22.55
CA PHE A 286 -3.45 -9.36 -22.61
C PHE A 286 -4.15 -9.35 -23.98
N ARG A 287 -5.43 -9.76 -23.97
CA ARG A 287 -6.51 -9.28 -24.84
C ARG A 287 -7.57 -8.70 -23.89
N PRO A 288 -7.77 -7.38 -23.84
CA PRO A 288 -8.55 -6.75 -22.78
C PRO A 288 -10.03 -7.08 -22.95
N ALA A 289 -10.60 -7.73 -21.94
CA ALA A 289 -12.04 -7.76 -21.71
C ALA A 289 -12.27 -7.65 -20.20
N GLY A 290 -12.56 -6.42 -19.76
CA GLY A 290 -13.20 -6.07 -18.49
C GLY A 290 -12.82 -6.88 -17.26
N GLU A 291 -11.77 -6.45 -16.55
CA GLU A 291 -11.76 -6.59 -15.09
C GLU A 291 -12.16 -5.25 -14.46
N PRO A 292 -13.00 -5.25 -13.42
CA PRO A 292 -13.22 -4.07 -12.62
C PRO A 292 -11.93 -3.80 -11.81
N PRO A 293 -11.39 -2.57 -11.81
CA PRO A 293 -10.21 -2.24 -11.03
C PRO A 293 -10.48 -2.46 -9.54
N PHE A 294 -9.55 -3.12 -8.85
CA PHE A 294 -9.48 -3.01 -7.38
C PHE A 294 -9.00 -1.60 -7.05
N GLY A 295 -9.98 -0.71 -6.92
CA GLY A 295 -9.83 0.74 -6.83
C GLY A 295 -11.21 1.35 -7.04
N LEU A 296 -12.13 1.09 -6.10
CA LEU A 296 -13.55 1.49 -6.21
C LEU A 296 -13.76 3.02 -6.27
N ILE A 297 -12.72 3.84 -6.18
CA ILE A 297 -12.86 5.29 -6.25
C ILE A 297 -11.63 5.90 -6.95
N GLY A 298 -11.51 5.64 -8.24
CA GLY A 298 -10.68 6.42 -9.16
C GLY A 298 -11.51 6.78 -10.39
N GLU A 299 -11.80 8.08 -10.55
CA GLU A 299 -12.43 8.79 -11.69
C GLU A 299 -13.21 8.00 -12.77
N SER A 300 -14.03 7.02 -12.42
CA SER A 300 -14.90 6.35 -13.39
C SER A 300 -16.25 7.06 -13.48
N GLN A 301 -16.60 7.54 -14.67
CA GLN A 301 -17.94 8.04 -14.97
C GLN A 301 -19.00 6.93 -14.84
N GLY A 302 -19.91 7.09 -13.88
CA GLY A 302 -21.33 6.69 -13.98
C GLY A 302 -21.73 5.22 -13.69
N SER A 303 -22.80 5.09 -12.90
CA SER A 303 -23.66 3.91 -12.59
C SER A 303 -23.19 2.86 -11.58
N ASP A 304 -21.95 2.37 -11.61
CA ASP A 304 -21.53 1.31 -10.66
C ASP A 304 -21.28 1.84 -9.24
N VAL A 305 -20.64 3.01 -9.16
CA VAL A 305 -20.45 3.78 -7.93
C VAL A 305 -21.80 4.17 -7.34
N GLU A 306 -22.74 4.59 -8.17
CA GLU A 306 -24.10 4.94 -7.77
C GLU A 306 -24.86 3.73 -7.21
N SER A 307 -24.76 2.55 -7.83
CA SER A 307 -25.38 1.32 -7.31
C SER A 307 -24.78 0.89 -5.97
N PHE A 308 -23.46 0.99 -5.81
CA PHE A 308 -22.79 0.72 -4.54
C PHE A 308 -23.23 1.69 -3.45
N PHE A 309 -23.24 2.99 -3.74
CA PHE A 309 -23.69 3.99 -2.79
C PHE A 309 -25.17 3.85 -2.47
N GLN A 310 -26.06 3.57 -3.43
CA GLN A 310 -27.48 3.34 -3.18
C GLN A 310 -27.72 2.14 -2.24
N LYS A 311 -27.01 1.02 -2.44
CA LYS A 311 -27.10 -0.14 -1.52
C LYS A 311 -26.55 0.18 -0.14
N THR A 312 -25.54 1.04 -0.07
CA THR A 312 -24.92 1.45 1.19
C THR A 312 -25.80 2.44 1.94
N TYR A 313 -26.39 3.42 1.24
CA TYR A 313 -27.37 4.36 1.77
C TYR A 313 -28.62 3.64 2.28
N ALA A 314 -29.16 2.66 1.54
CA ALA A 314 -30.31 1.88 2.00
C ALA A 314 -30.03 1.09 3.30
N ARG A 315 -28.79 0.62 3.51
CA ARG A 315 -28.39 0.00 4.78
C ARG A 315 -28.26 1.03 5.91
N ILE A 316 -27.67 2.20 5.61
CA ILE A 316 -27.55 3.30 6.57
C ILE A 316 -28.93 3.80 7.01
N GLU A 317 -29.87 3.95 6.07
CA GLU A 317 -31.25 4.37 6.35
C GLU A 317 -31.98 3.36 7.26
N HIS A 318 -31.86 2.07 6.96
CA HIS A 318 -32.37 1.00 7.82
C HIS A 318 -31.77 1.04 9.24
N ASP A 319 -30.46 1.24 9.35
CA ASP A 319 -29.77 1.29 10.65
C ASP A 319 -30.10 2.56 11.44
N ILE A 320 -30.36 3.69 10.76
CA ILE A 320 -30.85 4.93 11.38
C ILE A 320 -32.27 4.73 11.93
N ASP A 321 -33.14 4.06 11.18
CA ASP A 321 -34.50 3.76 11.62
C ASP A 321 -34.51 2.79 12.82
N ASP A 322 -33.67 1.75 12.83
CA ASP A 322 -33.50 0.88 14.00
C ASP A 322 -33.00 1.67 15.23
N LEU A 323 -32.03 2.57 15.04
CA LEU A 323 -31.52 3.41 16.12
C LEU A 323 -32.61 4.33 16.68
N ARG A 324 -33.43 4.92 15.80
CA ARG A 324 -34.56 5.77 16.16
C ARG A 324 -35.60 5.00 16.97
N ASP A 325 -35.94 3.79 16.54
CA ASP A 325 -36.89 2.92 17.22
C ASP A 325 -36.39 2.46 18.60
N ARG A 326 -35.08 2.24 18.74
CA ARG A 326 -34.45 1.89 20.03
C ARG A 326 -34.43 3.07 21.00
N LEU A 327 -34.21 4.29 20.49
CA LEU A 327 -34.25 5.51 21.30
C LEU A 327 -35.68 5.87 21.75
N VAL A 328 -36.69 5.67 20.91
CA VAL A 328 -38.11 5.85 21.27
C VAL A 328 -38.58 4.86 22.35
N LYS A 329 -37.93 3.69 22.48
CA LYS A 329 -38.24 2.72 23.55
C LYS A 329 -37.58 3.04 24.89
N LEU A 330 -36.64 3.99 24.92
CA LEU A 330 -35.85 4.34 26.10
C LEU A 330 -36.30 5.65 26.79
N PHE A 331 -37.24 6.38 26.18
CA PHE A 331 -37.85 7.62 26.69
C PHE A 331 -39.37 7.56 26.56
#